data_AF-A0A842NBG9-F1
#
_entry.id   AF-A0A842NBG9-F1
#
_cell.length_a   1.000
_cell.length_b   1.000
_cell.length_c   1.000
_cell.angle_alpha   90.00
_cell.angle_beta   90.00
_cell.angle_gamma   90.00
#
_symmetry.space_group_name_H-M   'P 1'
#
loop_
_entity.id
_entity.type
_entity.pdbx_description
1 polymer ?
#
loop_
_entity_poly.entity_id
_entity_poly.type
_entity_poly.pdbx_seq_one_letter_code
_entity_poly.pdbx_strand_id
1 'polypeptide(L)'
;MLALGAVLIFAAAFLLHELAHKFMAQRLGYWAEYRLNNIGLMITLFSFFSPFKLVAPGAVMIAGLMYGDDYGKISVAGPITNIAQAILFLAIDYFATSSFVSVLAYIGILINSSLALFNLLPFGVFDGAKILRWDWRAWLAAAATAGILFFYVS
;
A
#
# COMPACT_ATOMS: atom_id res chain seq x y z
N MET A 1 -5.98 -20.35 -12.34
CA MET A 1 -5.59 -19.11 -13.03
C MET A 1 -6.03 -17.86 -12.28
N LEU A 2 -7.32 -17.72 -11.90
CA LEU A 2 -7.80 -16.56 -11.13
C LEU A 2 -7.07 -16.36 -9.80
N ALA A 3 -6.95 -17.42 -8.99
CA ALA A 3 -6.26 -17.36 -7.70
C ALA A 3 -4.78 -16.95 -7.84
N LEU A 4 -4.08 -17.49 -8.85
CA LEU A 4 -2.70 -17.10 -9.14
C LEU A 4 -2.61 -15.61 -9.51
N GLY A 5 -3.52 -15.13 -10.37
CA GLY A 5 -3.60 -13.71 -10.72
C GLY A 5 -3.83 -12.82 -9.50
N ALA A 6 -4.77 -13.18 -8.62
CA ALA A 6 -5.03 -12.46 -7.39
C ALA A 6 -3.80 -12.41 -6.45
N VAL A 7 -3.08 -13.52 -6.30
CA VAL A 7 -1.83 -13.58 -5.51
C VAL A 7 -0.75 -12.67 -6.10
N LEU A 8 -0.58 -12.68 -7.42
CA LEU A 8 0.40 -11.81 -8.09
C LEU A 8 0.04 -10.33 -7.94
N ILE A 9 -1.24 -9.99 -8.07
CA ILE A 9 -1.72 -8.62 -7.85
C ILE A 9 -1.49 -8.18 -6.41
N PHE A 10 -1.79 -9.05 -5.45
CA PHE A 10 -1.54 -8.80 -4.03
C PHE A 10 -0.05 -8.58 -3.74
N ALA A 11 0.81 -9.48 -4.23
CA ALA A 11 2.25 -9.39 -4.07
C ALA A 11 2.80 -8.11 -4.70
N ALA A 12 2.35 -7.75 -5.89
CA ALA A 12 2.73 -6.51 -6.55
C ALA A 12 2.26 -5.28 -5.77
N ALA A 13 1.01 -5.26 -5.29
CA ALA A 13 0.47 -4.17 -4.47
C ALA A 13 1.31 -3.92 -3.21
N PHE A 14 1.64 -4.97 -2.48
CA PHE A 14 2.47 -4.86 -1.28
C PHE A 14 3.93 -4.50 -1.59
N LEU A 15 4.57 -5.21 -2.53
CA LEU A 15 5.99 -4.99 -2.82
C LEU A 15 6.25 -3.61 -3.41
N LEU A 16 5.39 -3.14 -4.32
CA LEU A 16 5.55 -1.81 -4.91
C LEU A 16 5.31 -0.71 -3.87
N HIS A 17 4.38 -0.91 -2.93
CA HIS A 17 4.18 -0.01 -1.79
C HIS A 17 5.45 0.13 -0.94
N GLU A 18 6.02 -0.99 -0.50
CA GLU A 18 7.24 -0.99 0.32
C GLU A 18 8.45 -0.42 -0.46
N LEU A 19 8.58 -0.79 -1.74
CA LEU A 19 9.63 -0.24 -2.59
C LEU A 19 9.47 1.27 -2.80
N ALA A 20 8.25 1.79 -2.85
CA ALA A 20 8.02 3.22 -2.96
C ALA A 20 8.55 3.99 -1.73
N HIS A 21 8.34 3.48 -0.51
CA HIS A 21 8.97 4.05 0.68
C HIS A 21 10.50 4.04 0.56
N LYS A 22 11.06 2.89 0.17
CA LYS A 22 12.52 2.74 0.02
C LYS A 22 13.09 3.73 -1.00
N PHE A 23 12.50 3.81 -2.18
CA PHE A 23 12.98 4.69 -3.25
C PHE A 23 12.80 6.17 -2.89
N MET A 24 11.70 6.53 -2.21
CA MET A 24 11.53 7.90 -1.72
C MET A 24 12.59 8.26 -0.66
N ALA A 25 12.86 7.37 0.27
CA ALA A 25 13.92 7.57 1.27
C ALA A 25 15.30 7.74 0.61
N GLN A 26 15.63 6.89 -0.36
CA GLN A 26 16.87 6.99 -1.13
C GLN A 26 16.96 8.30 -1.94
N ARG A 27 15.85 8.74 -2.54
CA ARG A 27 15.78 10.01 -3.27
C ARG A 27 16.02 11.22 -2.36
N LEU A 28 15.62 11.14 -1.10
CA LEU A 28 15.86 12.17 -0.08
C LEU A 28 17.26 12.08 0.56
N GLY A 29 18.11 11.15 0.10
CA GLY A 29 19.50 11.02 0.55
C GLY A 29 19.69 10.05 1.72
N TYR A 30 18.65 9.33 2.15
CA TYR A 30 18.75 8.35 3.21
C TYR A 30 19.19 6.99 2.66
N TRP A 31 19.98 6.26 3.45
CA TRP A 31 20.17 4.84 3.19
C TRP A 31 18.89 4.09 3.59
N ALA A 32 18.35 3.27 2.70
CA ALA A 32 17.16 2.48 2.96
C ALA A 32 17.26 1.06 2.36
N GLU A 33 16.82 0.07 3.12
CA GLU A 33 16.82 -1.34 2.75
C GLU A 33 15.53 -2.02 3.22
N TYR A 34 14.86 -2.75 2.32
CA TYR A 34 13.75 -3.61 2.70
C TYR A 34 14.29 -4.87 3.36
N ARG A 35 13.87 -5.15 4.59
CA ARG A 35 14.27 -6.36 5.33
C ARG A 35 13.06 -7.20 5.67
N LEU A 36 13.11 -8.47 5.27
CA LEU A 36 12.19 -9.48 5.76
C LEU A 36 12.52 -9.78 7.23
N ASN A 37 11.48 -9.92 8.04
CA ASN A 37 11.61 -10.34 9.43
C ASN A 37 10.83 -11.63 9.62
N ASN A 38 11.50 -12.67 10.15
CA ASN A 38 10.88 -13.97 10.45
C ASN A 38 9.61 -13.82 11.31
N ILE A 39 9.58 -12.89 12.26
CA ILE A 39 8.40 -12.62 13.08
C ILE A 39 7.27 -12.05 12.22
N GLY A 40 7.58 -11.08 11.36
CA GLY A 40 6.60 -10.49 10.43
C GLY A 40 6.04 -11.52 9.44
N LEU A 41 6.90 -12.40 8.94
CA LEU A 41 6.52 -13.52 8.10
C LEU A 41 5.59 -14.50 8.84
N MET A 42 5.93 -14.84 10.09
CA MET A 42 5.09 -15.69 10.95
C MET A 42 3.73 -15.02 11.23
N ILE A 43 3.70 -13.74 11.59
CA ILE A 43 2.44 -12.98 11.77
C ILE A 43 1.60 -13.03 10.50
N THR A 44 2.22 -12.80 9.34
CA THR A 44 1.54 -12.86 8.05
C THR A 44 0.93 -14.24 7.79
N LEU A 45 1.72 -15.30 7.99
CA LEU A 45 1.28 -16.70 7.85
C LEU A 45 0.15 -17.06 8.82
N PHE A 46 0.29 -16.73 10.11
CA PHE A 46 -0.71 -17.08 11.12
C PHE A 46 -1.98 -16.24 11.02
N SER A 47 -1.89 -15.00 10.52
CA SER A 47 -3.07 -14.15 10.29
C SER A 47 -4.04 -14.75 9.26
N PHE A 48 -3.58 -15.68 8.41
CA PHE A 48 -4.45 -16.43 7.50
C PHE A 48 -5.52 -17.24 8.26
N PHE A 49 -5.20 -17.74 9.45
CA PHE A 49 -6.13 -18.47 10.31
C PHE A 49 -7.00 -17.56 11.18
N SER A 50 -6.78 -16.24 11.11
CA SER A 50 -7.51 -15.22 11.86
C SER A 50 -8.53 -14.51 10.96
N PRO A 51 -9.66 -14.01 11.51
CA PRO A 51 -10.51 -13.08 10.78
C PRO A 51 -9.77 -11.80 10.40
N PHE A 52 -8.72 -11.42 11.14
CA PHE A 52 -7.86 -10.26 10.86
C PHE A 52 -6.62 -10.69 10.11
N LYS A 53 -6.48 -10.24 8.86
CA LYS A 53 -5.33 -10.51 8.00
C LYS A 53 -4.34 -9.37 8.16
N LEU A 54 -3.15 -9.69 8.67
CA LEU A 54 -2.07 -8.73 8.88
C LEU A 54 -0.94 -9.12 7.94
N VAL A 55 -0.58 -8.20 7.04
CA VAL A 55 0.48 -8.46 6.06
C VAL A 55 1.63 -7.53 6.40
N ALA A 56 2.60 -8.09 7.10
CA ALA A 56 3.79 -7.37 7.54
C ALA A 56 5.03 -8.29 7.47
N PRO A 57 5.34 -8.93 6.33
CA PRO A 57 6.46 -9.87 6.20
C PRO A 57 7.84 -9.21 6.42
N GLY A 58 7.91 -7.89 6.32
CA GLY A 58 9.10 -7.09 6.49
C GLY A 58 8.75 -5.62 6.63
N ALA A 59 9.78 -4.79 6.70
CA ALA A 59 9.66 -3.33 6.70
C ALA A 59 10.87 -2.71 6.01
N VAL A 60 10.70 -1.50 5.47
CA VAL A 60 11.81 -0.68 5.02
C VAL A 60 12.54 -0.08 6.22
N MET A 61 13.78 -0.50 6.41
CA MET A 61 14.70 0.07 7.38
C MET A 61 15.37 1.27 6.77
N ILE A 62 15.26 2.44 7.41
CA ILE A 62 15.86 3.68 6.95
C ILE A 62 16.87 4.13 8.02
N ALA A 63 18.11 4.35 7.61
CA ALA A 63 19.18 4.77 8.50
C ALA A 63 19.32 6.29 8.52
N GLY A 64 19.65 6.82 9.69
CA GLY A 64 19.84 8.25 9.93
C GLY A 64 18.67 8.89 10.69
N LEU A 65 18.92 10.09 11.21
CA LEU A 65 17.89 10.95 11.76
C LEU A 65 17.14 11.59 10.58
N MET A 66 15.83 11.36 10.52
CA MET A 66 14.98 12.02 9.54
C MET A 66 14.68 13.44 10.00
N TYR A 67 14.82 14.40 9.09
CA TYR A 67 14.62 15.81 9.39
C TYR A 67 13.34 16.34 8.76
N GLY A 68 12.62 17.16 9.53
CA GLY A 68 11.42 17.88 9.10
C GLY A 68 10.36 16.98 8.44
N ASP A 69 10.04 17.32 7.20
CA ASP A 69 8.94 16.76 6.43
C ASP A 69 9.22 15.40 5.78
N ASP A 70 10.49 14.97 5.77
CA ASP A 70 10.91 13.79 5.03
C ASP A 70 10.19 12.53 5.49
N TYR A 71 9.89 12.44 6.79
CA TYR A 71 9.15 11.30 7.31
C TYR A 71 7.75 11.21 6.72
N GLY A 72 7.03 12.32 6.59
CA GLY A 72 5.72 12.35 5.95
C GLY A 72 5.79 12.05 4.45
N LYS A 73 6.78 12.62 3.75
CA LYS A 73 6.99 12.40 2.31
C LYS A 73 7.33 10.95 1.96
N ILE A 74 8.17 10.31 2.78
CA ILE A 74 8.47 8.88 2.64
C ILE A 74 7.21 8.07 2.90
N SER A 75 6.47 8.38 3.97
CA SER A 75 5.27 7.64 4.35
C SER A 75 4.14 7.78 3.33
N VAL A 76 4.00 8.92 2.64
CA VAL A 76 2.95 9.07 1.61
C VAL A 76 3.25 8.29 0.32
N ALA A 77 4.52 7.94 0.06
CA ALA A 77 4.93 7.26 -1.16
C ALA A 77 4.22 5.90 -1.34
N GLY A 78 4.14 5.09 -0.28
CA GLY A 78 3.47 3.79 -0.30
C GLY A 78 1.97 3.91 -0.67
N PRO A 79 1.15 4.64 0.10
CA PRO A 79 -0.26 4.83 -0.20
C PRO A 79 -0.53 5.42 -1.59
N ILE A 80 0.28 6.38 -2.05
CA ILE A 80 0.15 6.93 -3.43
C ILE A 80 0.40 5.84 -4.47
N THR A 81 1.40 4.96 -4.28
CA THR A 81 1.66 3.86 -5.21
C THR A 81 0.48 2.90 -5.29
N ASN A 82 -0.15 2.55 -4.16
CA ASN A 82 -1.36 1.72 -4.21
C ASN A 82 -2.54 2.45 -4.86
N ILE A 83 -2.77 3.73 -4.56
CA ILE A 83 -3.82 4.52 -5.24
C ILE A 83 -3.60 4.52 -6.76
N ALA A 84 -2.36 4.73 -7.22
CA ALA A 84 -2.02 4.69 -8.63
C ALA A 84 -2.27 3.31 -9.27
N GLN A 85 -1.94 2.23 -8.56
CA GLN A 85 -2.25 0.87 -9.00
C GLN A 85 -3.76 0.61 -9.06
N ALA A 86 -4.54 1.09 -8.09
CA ALA A 86 -6.00 0.97 -8.11
C ALA A 86 -6.62 1.72 -9.30
N ILE A 87 -6.14 2.92 -9.62
CA ILE A 87 -6.57 3.69 -10.79
C ILE A 87 -6.20 2.96 -12.09
N LEU A 88 -5.00 2.36 -12.15
CA LEU A 88 -4.59 1.54 -13.29
C LEU A 88 -5.53 0.35 -13.49
N PHE A 89 -5.88 -0.37 -12.43
CA PHE A 89 -6.83 -1.48 -12.53
C PHE A 89 -8.23 -1.01 -12.89
N LEU A 90 -8.67 0.16 -12.41
CA LEU A 90 -9.94 0.77 -12.83
C LEU A 90 -9.96 1.05 -14.33
N ALA A 91 -8.87 1.57 -14.89
CA ALA A 91 -8.74 1.75 -16.33
C ALA A 91 -8.75 0.42 -17.08
N ILE A 92 -8.05 -0.61 -16.57
CA ILE A 92 -8.06 -1.96 -17.17
C ILE A 92 -9.48 -2.55 -17.17
N ASP A 93 -10.23 -2.40 -16.08
CA ASP A 93 -11.62 -2.87 -15.99
C ASP A 93 -12.53 -2.17 -17.01
N TYR A 94 -12.41 -0.85 -17.13
CA TYR A 94 -13.19 -0.05 -18.08
C TYR A 94 -13.01 -0.48 -19.54
N PHE A 95 -11.78 -0.89 -19.92
CA PHE A 95 -11.46 -1.38 -21.27
C PHE A 95 -11.50 -2.91 -21.39
N ALA A 96 -11.91 -3.64 -20.34
CA ALA A 96 -11.89 -5.10 -20.35
C ALA A 96 -12.96 -5.65 -21.31
N THR A 97 -12.53 -6.48 -22.26
CA THR A 97 -13.43 -7.20 -23.18
C THR A 97 -13.73 -8.63 -22.73
N SER A 98 -13.02 -9.12 -21.71
CA SER A 98 -13.14 -10.46 -21.17
C SER A 98 -13.54 -10.41 -19.70
N SER A 99 -14.54 -11.22 -19.33
CA SER A 99 -14.98 -11.36 -17.93
C SER A 99 -13.84 -11.77 -17.01
N PHE A 100 -12.88 -12.56 -17.49
CA PHE A 100 -11.72 -12.95 -16.70
C PHE A 100 -10.82 -11.75 -16.35
N VAL A 101 -10.59 -10.85 -17.31
CA VAL A 101 -9.78 -9.64 -17.11
C VAL A 101 -10.49 -8.68 -16.17
N SER A 102 -11.80 -8.47 -16.37
CA SER A 102 -12.61 -7.61 -15.50
C SER A 102 -12.59 -8.11 -14.04
N VAL A 103 -12.73 -9.41 -13.79
CA VAL A 103 -12.66 -9.93 -12.41
C VAL A 103 -11.28 -9.72 -11.79
N LEU A 104 -10.19 -9.91 -12.54
CA LEU A 104 -8.85 -9.63 -12.01
C LEU A 104 -8.63 -8.13 -11.76
N ALA A 105 -9.16 -7.27 -12.62
CA ALA A 105 -9.09 -5.82 -12.45
C ALA A 105 -9.88 -5.37 -11.22
N TYR A 106 -11.11 -5.87 -11.04
CA TYR A 106 -11.91 -5.69 -9.83
C TYR A 106 -11.13 -6.07 -8.56
N ILE A 107 -10.51 -7.26 -8.54
CA ILE A 107 -9.66 -7.71 -7.43
C ILE A 107 -8.49 -6.74 -7.20
N GLY A 108 -7.87 -6.23 -8.26
CA GLY A 108 -6.78 -5.27 -8.19
C GLY A 108 -7.18 -3.91 -7.62
N ILE A 109 -8.36 -3.39 -7.99
CA ILE A 109 -8.92 -2.17 -7.40
C ILE A 109 -9.17 -2.40 -5.91
N LEU A 110 -9.84 -3.49 -5.56
CA LEU A 110 -10.18 -3.82 -4.17
C LEU A 110 -8.93 -3.96 -3.29
N ILE A 111 -7.94 -4.75 -3.70
CA ILE A 111 -6.72 -4.95 -2.91
C ILE A 111 -5.96 -3.64 -2.71
N ASN A 112 -5.70 -2.89 -3.79
CA ASN A 112 -4.87 -1.69 -3.71
C ASN A 112 -5.57 -0.55 -2.95
N SER A 113 -6.86 -0.33 -3.19
CA SER A 113 -7.64 0.67 -2.44
C SER A 113 -7.73 0.31 -0.95
N SER A 114 -7.93 -0.97 -0.63
CA SER A 114 -7.92 -1.46 0.76
C SER A 114 -6.57 -1.21 1.43
N LEU A 115 -5.46 -1.61 0.80
CA LEU A 115 -4.11 -1.42 1.35
C LEU A 115 -3.78 0.06 1.55
N ALA A 116 -4.14 0.93 0.60
CA ALA A 116 -3.99 2.37 0.76
C ALA A 116 -4.80 2.89 1.95
N LEU A 117 -6.08 2.51 2.05
CA LEU A 117 -6.99 3.00 3.09
C LEU A 117 -6.54 2.56 4.49
N PHE A 118 -6.13 1.30 4.66
CA PHE A 118 -5.61 0.79 5.93
C PHE A 118 -4.30 1.48 6.33
N ASN A 119 -3.36 1.67 5.39
CA ASN A 119 -2.12 2.39 5.70
C ASN A 119 -2.34 3.87 5.95
N LEU A 120 -3.46 4.45 5.52
CA LEU A 120 -3.82 5.84 5.79
C LEU A 120 -4.55 6.05 7.12
N LEU A 121 -4.74 5.00 7.94
CA LEU A 121 -5.27 5.17 9.30
C LEU A 121 -4.39 6.13 10.12
N PRO A 122 -4.96 7.14 10.81
CA PRO A 122 -4.21 8.24 11.40
C PRO A 122 -3.62 7.93 12.79
N PHE A 123 -3.21 6.69 13.06
CA PHE A 123 -2.72 6.27 14.37
C PHE A 123 -1.72 5.10 14.29
N GLY A 124 -1.00 4.86 15.39
CA GLY A 124 -0.12 3.70 15.53
C GLY A 124 1.06 3.68 14.54
N VAL A 125 1.27 2.52 13.92
CA VAL A 125 2.41 2.26 13.02
C VAL A 125 2.11 2.60 11.56
N PHE A 126 0.85 2.88 11.24
CA PHE A 126 0.38 3.17 9.89
C PHE A 126 0.97 4.48 9.35
N ASP A 127 1.15 4.56 8.05
CA ASP A 127 1.73 5.73 7.39
C ASP A 127 0.87 6.98 7.54
N GLY A 128 -0.45 6.82 7.61
CA GLY A 128 -1.41 7.88 7.82
C GLY A 128 -1.10 8.72 9.05
N ALA A 129 -0.64 8.09 10.14
CA ALA A 129 -0.23 8.81 11.34
C ALA A 129 0.94 9.78 11.09
N LYS A 130 1.90 9.38 10.25
CA LYS A 130 3.10 10.15 9.90
C LYS A 130 2.78 11.24 8.88
N ILE A 131 1.95 10.91 7.88
CA ILE A 131 1.48 11.85 6.86
C ILE A 131 0.64 12.94 7.51
N LEU A 132 -0.29 12.60 8.40
CA LEU A 132 -1.14 13.57 9.10
C LEU A 132 -0.34 14.55 9.96
N ARG A 133 0.74 14.08 10.60
CA ARG A 133 1.67 14.94 11.36
C ARG A 133 2.46 15.90 10.46
N TRP A 134 2.75 15.49 9.23
CA TRP A 134 3.45 16.29 8.25
C TRP A 134 2.51 17.30 7.57
N ASP A 135 1.43 16.83 6.95
CA ASP A 135 0.44 17.65 6.26
C ASP A 135 -0.94 16.97 6.28
N TRP A 136 -1.88 17.58 7.00
CA TRP A 136 -3.24 17.05 7.13
C TRP A 136 -4.03 17.10 5.81
N ARG A 137 -3.71 18.02 4.90
CA ARG A 137 -4.35 18.14 3.59
C ARG A 137 -3.86 17.03 2.67
N ALA A 138 -2.56 16.73 2.69
CA ALA A 138 -2.00 15.60 1.97
C ALA A 138 -2.60 14.27 2.46
N TRP A 139 -2.71 14.13 3.79
CA TRP A 139 -3.38 12.98 4.40
C TRP A 139 -4.85 12.87 3.95
N LEU A 140 -5.62 13.97 4.06
CA LEU A 140 -7.03 13.97 3.71
C LEU A 140 -7.26 13.66 2.23
N ALA A 141 -6.45 14.24 1.33
CA ALA A 141 -6.54 14.00 -0.10
C ALA A 141 -6.26 12.53 -0.45
N ALA A 142 -5.21 11.95 0.14
CA ALA A 142 -4.89 10.53 -0.05
C ALA A 142 -5.99 9.63 0.52
N ALA A 143 -6.46 9.90 1.75
CA ALA A 143 -7.49 9.11 2.42
C ALA A 143 -8.84 9.18 1.70
N ALA A 144 -9.25 10.36 1.25
CA ALA A 144 -10.47 10.54 0.46
C ALA A 144 -10.37 9.79 -0.88
N THR A 145 -9.24 9.89 -1.58
CA THR A 145 -9.04 9.20 -2.86
C THR A 145 -9.08 7.67 -2.69
N ALA A 146 -8.35 7.15 -1.70
CA ALA A 146 -8.36 5.72 -1.38
C ALA A 146 -9.77 5.25 -0.97
N GLY A 147 -10.47 6.05 -0.16
CA GLY A 147 -11.84 5.76 0.28
C GLY A 147 -12.83 5.72 -0.88
N ILE A 148 -12.79 6.70 -1.79
CA ILE A 148 -13.63 6.72 -2.99
C ILE A 148 -13.41 5.46 -3.83
N LEU A 149 -12.15 5.09 -4.09
CA LEU A 149 -11.82 3.90 -4.86
C LEU A 149 -12.27 2.61 -4.16
N PHE A 150 -12.16 2.54 -2.83
CA PHE A 150 -12.59 1.39 -2.04
C PHE A 150 -14.10 1.22 -2.05
N PHE A 151 -14.86 2.29 -1.82
CA PHE A 151 -16.33 2.24 -1.83
C PHE A 151 -16.93 2.09 -3.23
N TYR A 152 -16.19 2.43 -4.29
CA TYR A 152 -16.60 2.15 -5.67
C TYR A 152 -16.71 0.64 -5.96
N VAL A 153 -15.84 -0.15 -5.32
CA VAL A 153 -15.66 -1.59 -5.61
C VAL A 153 -16.23 -2.50 -4.51
N SER A 154 -16.67 -1.94 -3.38
CA SER A 154 -17.23 -2.66 -2.23
C SER A 154 -18.76 -2.75 -2.29
#